data_AF-A0A4Y1R0X7-F1
#
_entry.id   AF-A0A4Y1R0X7-F1
#
_cell.length_a   1.000
_cell.length_b   1.000
_cell.length_c   1.000
_cell.angle_alpha   90.00
_cell.angle_beta   90.00
_cell.angle_gamma   90.00
#
_symmetry.space_group_name_H-M   'P 1'
#
loop_
_entity.id
_entity.type
_entity.pdbx_description
1 polymer ?
#
loop_
_entity_poly.entity_id
_entity_poly.type
_entity_poly.pdbx_seq_one_letter_code
_entity_poly.pdbx_strand_id
1 'polypeptide(L)'
;MQIKPNCGSQDEIGALRMTMKEVKIPFLTVVVVVAALLPIWVLAAAKQHHQEGGEKKKLRFGSDGQFKILQVADMHYGNGKTTTCLDVFPSQFPTCSDLNTTAFVHRMIQAEKPNLIVFTGDNIYGFDAADAATSLNEAFAPAISSNIPWAAVMGNHDQESDLSREGVMKHIVGLQDTLAQVNPSDQDVIDGFGNYNLEVSGVEGSGFENKSVLNLYFLDSGDYSTVPSISGYGWIKPSQQYWFERTSAKLRKAYTSKPQAQKAPAPGLTFFHIPLPEFASFDSSNFTGVRQEGISSASVNSGFFTTMVAAGDVKAAFIGHDHLNDFCGELSGINLCYAGGFGYHAYGKAGWNRRSRVVVASLEKSEKGGWGAVKSIKTWKRLDDQHLTAIDGQVLWSKSSAGMRRKKPVGGT
;
A
#
# COMPACT_ATOMS: atom_id res chain seq x y z
N MET A 1 68.63 -7.80 26.04
CA MET A 1 68.79 -7.83 27.52
C MET A 1 67.38 -7.77 28.10
N GLN A 2 66.68 -8.89 28.34
CA GLN A 2 66.79 -9.74 29.54
C GLN A 2 66.63 -8.84 30.80
N ILE A 3 65.56 -8.90 31.61
CA ILE A 3 65.18 -10.00 32.52
C ILE A 3 63.79 -9.67 33.16
N LYS A 4 62.87 -10.66 33.19
CA LYS A 4 61.78 -10.83 34.19
C LYS A 4 62.40 -11.49 35.44
N PRO A 5 61.91 -11.31 36.69
CA PRO A 5 60.88 -12.22 37.28
C PRO A 5 60.03 -11.52 38.40
N ASN A 6 59.06 -12.09 39.12
CA ASN A 6 58.06 -13.16 39.03
C ASN A 6 57.28 -13.15 40.38
N CYS A 7 56.21 -13.96 40.49
CA CYS A 7 55.44 -14.38 41.69
C CYS A 7 54.29 -13.45 42.09
N GLY A 8 53.04 -13.90 42.31
CA GLY A 8 52.41 -15.20 42.62
C GLY A 8 51.20 -14.85 43.53
N SER A 9 50.08 -15.56 43.69
CA SER A 9 49.67 -16.93 43.39
C SER A 9 48.15 -17.06 43.66
N GLN A 10 47.50 -17.91 42.86
CA GLN A 10 46.46 -18.90 43.20
C GLN A 10 44.99 -18.50 43.51
N ASP A 11 44.15 -19.10 42.67
CA ASP A 11 42.71 -19.31 42.73
C ASP A 11 42.28 -20.22 43.90
N GLU A 12 41.04 -20.02 44.38
CA GLU A 12 40.24 -21.13 44.89
C GLU A 12 38.73 -20.89 44.66
N ILE A 13 38.08 -21.92 44.10
CA ILE A 13 36.66 -22.00 43.74
C ILE A 13 35.92 -22.67 44.90
N GLY A 14 34.91 -21.99 45.47
CA GLY A 14 34.05 -22.53 46.54
C GLY A 14 32.60 -22.70 46.07
N ALA A 15 32.17 -23.95 45.89
CA ALA A 15 30.79 -24.34 45.61
C ALA A 15 29.93 -24.36 46.89
N LEU A 16 28.75 -23.74 46.88
CA LEU A 16 27.79 -23.79 47.98
C LEU A 16 26.70 -24.86 47.71
N ARG A 17 26.72 -25.94 48.50
CA ARG A 17 25.61 -26.90 48.65
C ARG A 17 24.74 -26.46 49.83
N MET A 18 23.45 -26.21 49.61
CA MET A 18 22.45 -26.07 50.69
C MET A 18 21.88 -27.43 51.06
N THR A 19 21.94 -27.77 52.34
CA THR A 19 21.32 -28.95 52.96
C THR A 19 19.89 -28.63 53.42
N MET A 20 18.92 -29.45 53.02
CA MET A 20 17.56 -29.41 53.54
C MET A 20 17.50 -30.11 54.89
N LYS A 21 16.90 -29.46 55.91
CA LYS A 21 16.51 -30.11 57.17
C LYS A 21 15.08 -30.63 57.05
N GLU A 22 14.89 -31.93 57.26
CA GLU A 22 13.57 -32.53 57.47
C GLU A 22 12.99 -32.09 58.83
N VAL A 23 11.71 -31.73 58.85
CA VAL A 23 10.89 -31.63 60.06
C VAL A 23 9.66 -32.51 59.86
N LYS A 24 9.48 -33.51 60.71
CA LYS A 24 8.30 -34.40 60.77
C LYS A 24 7.53 -34.12 62.06
N ILE A 25 6.27 -33.67 61.98
CA ILE A 25 5.25 -33.79 63.05
C ILE A 25 3.83 -33.84 62.42
N PRO A 26 2.76 -34.29 63.11
CA PRO A 26 2.07 -35.55 62.83
C PRO A 26 0.66 -35.37 62.24
N PHE A 27 0.14 -36.49 61.75
CA PHE A 27 -1.04 -36.65 60.94
C PHE A 27 -2.32 -36.75 61.80
N LEU A 28 -2.84 -35.66 62.38
CA LEU A 28 -4.21 -35.67 62.94
C LEU A 28 -4.80 -34.28 63.25
N THR A 29 -5.15 -33.50 62.22
CA THR A 29 -6.27 -32.55 62.30
C THR A 29 -6.76 -32.24 60.89
N VAL A 30 -7.24 -33.28 60.21
CA VAL A 30 -8.11 -33.14 59.04
C VAL A 30 -9.52 -32.86 59.57
N VAL A 31 -10.25 -32.00 58.86
CA VAL A 31 -11.63 -31.57 59.10
C VAL A 31 -11.75 -30.32 60.00
N VAL A 32 -12.46 -29.34 59.45
CA VAL A 32 -12.88 -28.04 60.00
C VAL A 32 -11.94 -26.87 59.64
N VAL A 33 -12.49 -26.00 58.78
CA VAL A 33 -11.96 -24.71 58.27
C VAL A 33 -11.22 -24.75 56.92
N VAL A 34 -11.91 -25.26 55.89
CA VAL A 34 -11.70 -24.83 54.47
C VAL A 34 -12.94 -24.06 53.97
N ALA A 35 -13.73 -23.48 54.88
CA ALA A 35 -15.00 -22.82 54.55
C ALA A 35 -14.96 -21.28 54.58
N ALA A 36 -13.78 -20.66 54.73
CA ALA A 36 -13.66 -19.21 54.66
C ALA A 36 -12.31 -18.87 54.01
N LEU A 37 -12.38 -18.14 52.88
CA LEU A 37 -11.32 -17.80 51.92
C LEU A 37 -11.43 -18.56 50.59
N LEU A 38 -12.58 -18.41 49.92
CA LEU A 38 -12.61 -18.41 48.47
C LEU A 38 -12.00 -17.09 48.00
N PRO A 39 -10.77 -17.05 47.43
CA PRO A 39 -10.43 -15.95 46.56
C PRO A 39 -11.36 -16.05 45.36
N ILE A 40 -11.98 -14.92 45.03
CA ILE A 40 -12.75 -14.70 43.82
C ILE A 40 -11.82 -14.99 42.64
N TRP A 41 -11.92 -16.20 42.07
CA TRP A 41 -11.37 -16.51 40.75
C TRP A 41 -12.25 -15.80 39.72
N VAL A 42 -12.09 -14.48 39.60
CA VAL A 42 -12.40 -13.81 38.34
C VAL A 42 -11.28 -14.23 37.40
N LEU A 43 -11.46 -15.40 36.79
CA LEU A 43 -10.94 -15.65 35.47
C LEU A 43 -11.61 -14.61 34.56
N ALA A 44 -11.00 -13.43 34.46
CA ALA A 44 -11.08 -12.67 33.23
C ALA A 44 -10.40 -13.54 32.17
N ALA A 45 -11.14 -14.52 31.66
CA ALA A 45 -10.89 -15.04 30.34
C ALA A 45 -11.03 -13.82 29.45
N ALA A 46 -9.90 -13.20 29.12
CA ALA A 46 -9.81 -12.34 27.98
C ALA A 46 -10.37 -13.18 26.84
N LYS A 47 -11.60 -12.85 26.42
CA LYS A 47 -12.09 -13.26 25.11
C LYS A 47 -11.08 -12.68 24.15
N GLN A 48 -10.08 -13.47 23.78
CA GLN A 48 -9.55 -13.36 22.43
C GLN A 48 -10.80 -13.54 21.56
N HIS A 49 -11.34 -12.42 21.10
CA HIS A 49 -12.11 -12.39 19.87
C HIS A 49 -11.13 -12.80 18.78
N HIS A 50 -10.86 -14.10 18.70
CA HIS A 50 -10.55 -14.72 17.43
C HIS A 50 -11.80 -14.46 16.60
N GLN A 51 -11.79 -13.38 15.81
CA GLN A 51 -12.75 -13.23 14.74
C GLN A 51 -12.58 -14.46 13.87
N GLU A 52 -13.53 -15.39 13.98
CA GLU A 52 -13.79 -16.37 12.93
C GLU A 52 -13.79 -15.61 11.60
N GLY A 53 -12.95 -16.06 10.67
CA GLY A 53 -12.65 -15.36 9.43
C GLY A 53 -13.93 -14.93 8.72
N GLY A 54 -14.26 -13.64 8.80
CA GLY A 54 -15.25 -13.04 7.94
C GLY A 54 -14.83 -13.30 6.49
N GLU A 55 -15.78 -13.67 5.63
CA GLU A 55 -15.51 -13.75 4.20
C GLU A 55 -14.80 -12.46 3.76
N LYS A 56 -13.56 -12.58 3.26
CA LYS A 56 -12.82 -11.43 2.73
C LYS A 56 -13.72 -10.71 1.73
N LYS A 57 -14.02 -9.44 1.99
CA LYS A 57 -14.88 -8.60 1.12
C LYS A 57 -14.36 -8.69 -0.32
N LYS A 58 -15.13 -9.31 -1.21
CA LYS A 58 -14.81 -9.40 -2.64
C LYS A 58 -15.03 -8.04 -3.30
N LEU A 59 -14.01 -7.53 -3.98
CA LEU A 59 -14.13 -6.30 -4.75
C LEU A 59 -15.01 -6.53 -5.99
N ARG A 60 -15.96 -5.63 -6.22
CA ARG A 60 -16.84 -5.68 -7.39
C ARG A 60 -17.28 -4.30 -7.82
N PHE A 61 -17.64 -4.19 -9.10
CA PHE A 61 -18.31 -3.01 -9.64
C PHE A 61 -19.68 -2.81 -9.00
N GLY A 62 -20.04 -1.55 -8.75
CA GLY A 62 -21.36 -1.17 -8.24
C GLY A 62 -22.47 -1.42 -9.25
N SER A 63 -23.73 -1.34 -8.80
CA SER A 63 -24.91 -1.48 -9.67
C SER A 63 -24.99 -0.42 -10.78
N ASP A 64 -24.30 0.71 -10.58
CA ASP A 64 -24.12 1.79 -11.57
C ASP A 64 -23.02 1.49 -12.62
N GLY A 65 -22.36 0.33 -12.51
CA GLY A 65 -21.30 -0.11 -13.42
C GLY A 65 -19.99 0.62 -13.20
N GLN A 66 -19.78 1.27 -12.05
CA GLN A 66 -18.54 1.96 -11.72
C GLN A 66 -17.77 1.25 -10.60
N PHE A 67 -16.45 1.39 -10.65
CA PHE A 67 -15.55 1.03 -9.56
C PHE A 67 -14.60 2.20 -9.33
N LYS A 68 -14.69 2.81 -8.15
CA LYS A 68 -13.94 4.00 -7.76
C LYS A 68 -12.85 3.66 -6.75
N ILE A 69 -11.64 4.11 -7.02
CA ILE A 69 -10.48 3.99 -6.16
C ILE A 69 -10.06 5.39 -5.69
N LEU A 70 -9.90 5.56 -4.38
CA LEU A 70 -9.25 6.72 -3.79
C LEU A 70 -7.78 6.39 -3.53
N GLN A 71 -6.85 7.11 -4.14
CA GLN A 71 -5.41 6.95 -3.90
C GLN A 71 -4.93 7.98 -2.87
N VAL A 72 -4.31 7.50 -1.80
CA VAL A 72 -3.67 8.30 -0.75
C VAL A 72 -2.18 7.97 -0.77
N ALA A 73 -1.31 8.97 -0.91
CA ALA A 73 0.13 8.75 -1.02
C ALA A 73 0.86 9.72 -0.11
N ASP A 74 1.93 9.27 0.53
CA ASP A 74 2.83 10.17 1.26
C ASP A 74 2.10 10.91 2.39
N MET A 75 1.44 10.15 3.27
CA MET A 75 0.85 10.73 4.47
C MET A 75 1.94 11.16 5.45
N HIS A 76 3.02 10.38 5.53
CA HIS A 76 4.12 10.59 6.47
C HIS A 76 3.55 10.77 7.89
N TYR A 77 2.61 9.94 8.31
CA TYR A 77 1.99 10.08 9.62
C TYR A 77 3.03 9.80 10.72
N GLY A 78 3.11 10.64 11.75
CA GLY A 78 3.96 10.43 12.92
C GLY A 78 3.12 10.04 14.13
N ASN A 79 3.14 10.86 15.18
CA ASN A 79 2.43 10.67 16.43
C ASN A 79 1.15 11.52 16.54
N GLY A 80 0.45 11.75 15.43
CA GLY A 80 -0.87 12.34 15.47
C GLY A 80 -0.83 13.82 15.85
N LYS A 81 -1.53 14.19 16.93
CA LYS A 81 -1.65 15.60 17.36
C LYS A 81 -0.31 16.26 17.71
N THR A 82 0.70 15.48 18.12
CA THR A 82 2.00 16.03 18.54
C THR A 82 2.97 16.24 17.38
N THR A 83 2.70 15.63 16.22
CA THR A 83 3.52 15.79 15.03
C THR A 83 3.19 17.10 14.34
N THR A 84 4.19 17.92 14.09
CA THR A 84 4.02 19.24 13.48
C THR A 84 4.02 19.12 11.95
N CYS A 85 3.18 19.92 11.29
CA CYS A 85 3.18 19.98 9.83
C CYS A 85 4.48 20.54 9.24
N LEU A 86 4.79 20.13 8.01
CA LEU A 86 5.87 20.69 7.20
C LEU A 86 5.30 21.53 6.05
N ASP A 87 6.08 22.54 5.66
CA ASP A 87 5.85 23.38 4.47
C ASP A 87 4.44 23.98 4.34
N VAL A 88 3.89 24.42 5.48
CA VAL A 88 2.66 25.22 5.56
C VAL A 88 2.97 26.71 5.75
N PHE A 89 1.98 27.59 5.66
CA PHE A 89 2.21 29.01 5.95
C PHE A 89 2.55 29.22 7.45
N PRO A 90 3.36 30.25 7.79
CA PRO A 90 3.69 30.61 9.18
C PRO A 90 2.48 30.64 10.13
N SER A 91 1.33 31.13 9.65
CA SER A 91 0.09 31.22 10.42
C SER A 91 -0.58 29.87 10.72
N GLN A 92 -0.23 28.81 9.99
CA GLN A 92 -0.83 27.48 10.13
C GLN A 92 -0.05 26.59 11.11
N PHE A 93 1.27 26.77 11.24
CA PHE A 93 2.12 25.93 12.11
C PHE A 93 1.59 25.76 13.55
N PRO A 94 1.11 26.80 14.26
CA PRO A 94 0.71 26.66 15.66
C PRO A 94 -0.45 25.67 15.90
N THR A 95 -1.23 25.36 14.87
CA THR A 95 -2.44 24.52 14.97
C THR A 95 -2.42 23.30 14.06
N CYS A 96 -1.39 23.16 13.21
CA CYS A 96 -1.33 22.13 12.20
C CYS A 96 -0.61 20.89 12.74
N SER A 97 -1.22 19.71 12.54
CA SER A 97 -0.64 18.41 12.89
C SER A 97 -1.07 17.32 11.92
N ASP A 98 -0.70 16.05 12.17
CA ASP A 98 -1.21 14.91 11.41
C ASP A 98 -2.74 14.82 11.41
N LEU A 99 -3.41 15.40 12.41
CA LEU A 99 -4.88 15.45 12.44
C LEU A 99 -5.45 16.22 11.24
N ASN A 100 -4.69 17.12 10.61
CA ASN A 100 -5.06 17.74 9.34
C ASN A 100 -5.06 16.71 8.20
N THR A 101 -4.07 15.82 8.15
CA THR A 101 -4.04 14.67 7.24
C THR A 101 -5.26 13.78 7.47
N THR A 102 -5.55 13.41 8.72
CA THR A 102 -6.73 12.60 9.10
C THR A 102 -8.04 13.25 8.64
N ALA A 103 -8.19 14.56 8.88
CA ALA A 103 -9.35 15.32 8.43
C ALA A 103 -9.47 15.32 6.91
N PHE A 104 -8.37 15.46 6.18
CA PHE A 104 -8.37 15.41 4.71
C PHE A 104 -8.80 14.02 4.19
N VAL A 105 -8.33 12.91 4.79
CA VAL A 105 -8.78 11.56 4.42
C VAL A 105 -10.29 11.42 4.62
N HIS A 106 -10.82 11.86 5.77
CA HIS A 106 -12.27 11.81 6.02
C HIS A 106 -13.06 12.62 5.01
N ARG A 107 -12.62 13.84 4.67
CA ARG A 107 -13.26 14.69 3.67
C ARG A 107 -13.27 14.03 2.29
N MET A 108 -12.16 13.42 1.88
CA MET A 108 -12.05 12.68 0.63
C MET A 108 -12.99 11.48 0.58
N ILE A 109 -13.03 10.66 1.64
CA ILE A 109 -13.94 9.51 1.75
C ILE A 109 -15.39 9.95 1.64
N GLN A 110 -15.79 11.01 2.35
CA GLN A 110 -17.16 11.52 2.33
C GLN A 110 -17.58 12.08 0.97
N ALA A 111 -16.68 12.81 0.30
CA ALA A 111 -16.95 13.44 -0.98
C ALA A 111 -16.96 12.42 -2.13
N GLU A 112 -16.00 11.50 -2.16
CA GLU A 112 -15.81 10.60 -3.28
C GLU A 112 -16.53 9.26 -3.11
N LYS A 113 -16.78 8.80 -1.88
CA LYS A 113 -17.45 7.51 -1.59
C LYS A 113 -16.83 6.36 -2.40
N PRO A 114 -15.52 6.10 -2.25
CA PRO A 114 -14.83 5.10 -3.06
C PRO A 114 -15.29 3.67 -2.75
N ASN A 115 -15.08 2.76 -3.70
CA ASN A 115 -15.25 1.33 -3.48
C ASN A 115 -13.99 0.69 -2.84
N LEU A 116 -12.83 1.32 -3.01
CA LEU A 116 -11.54 0.91 -2.47
C LEU A 116 -10.69 2.13 -2.15
N ILE A 117 -9.99 2.11 -1.02
CA ILE A 117 -8.92 3.08 -0.72
C ILE A 117 -7.57 2.40 -0.95
N VAL A 118 -6.66 3.04 -1.66
CA VAL A 118 -5.30 2.51 -1.90
C VAL A 118 -4.28 3.49 -1.36
N PHE A 119 -3.47 3.04 -0.41
CA PHE A 119 -2.35 3.78 0.11
C PHE A 119 -1.06 3.41 -0.63
N THR A 120 -0.38 4.38 -1.26
CA THR A 120 0.78 4.12 -2.13
C THR A 120 2.13 4.46 -1.49
N GLY A 121 2.31 4.02 -0.23
CA GLY A 121 3.58 4.13 0.49
C GLY A 121 3.76 5.43 1.26
N ASP A 122 4.80 5.41 2.10
CA ASP A 122 5.09 6.40 3.13
C ASP A 122 3.82 6.76 3.92
N ASN A 123 3.23 5.70 4.45
CA ASN A 123 2.04 5.76 5.28
C ASN A 123 2.39 6.42 6.62
N ILE A 124 3.55 6.08 7.18
CA ILE A 124 4.17 6.73 8.32
C ILE A 124 5.53 7.34 7.94
N TYR A 125 5.95 8.36 8.67
CA TYR A 125 7.34 8.82 8.63
C TYR A 125 8.09 8.18 9.79
N GLY A 126 8.82 7.10 9.51
CA GLY A 126 9.36 6.22 10.55
C GLY A 126 10.30 6.93 11.53
N PHE A 127 11.05 7.94 11.09
CA PHE A 127 11.92 8.73 11.98
C PHE A 127 11.17 9.45 13.10
N ASP A 128 10.01 10.04 12.81
CA ASP A 128 9.22 10.79 13.79
C ASP A 128 8.10 9.96 14.42
N ALA A 129 7.91 8.72 13.97
CA ALA A 129 6.98 7.77 14.56
C ALA A 129 7.63 7.05 15.75
N ALA A 130 7.32 7.45 16.99
CA ALA A 130 7.87 6.82 18.19
C ALA A 130 7.51 5.32 18.37
N ASP A 131 6.35 4.91 17.86
CA ASP A 131 5.86 3.51 17.83
C ASP A 131 5.16 3.31 16.48
N ALA A 132 5.73 2.46 15.63
CA ALA A 132 5.27 2.30 14.25
C ALA A 132 3.84 1.76 14.20
N ALA A 133 3.52 0.79 15.06
CA ALA A 133 2.21 0.14 15.08
C ALA A 133 1.08 1.13 15.42
N THR A 134 1.29 1.98 16.42
CA THR A 134 0.36 3.04 16.83
C THR A 134 0.20 4.07 15.72
N SER A 135 1.30 4.50 15.11
CA SER A 135 1.29 5.48 14.02
C SER A 135 0.54 4.93 12.79
N LEU A 136 0.77 3.66 12.43
CA LEU A 136 0.01 2.96 11.37
C LEU A 136 -1.48 2.84 11.72
N ASN A 137 -1.81 2.52 12.98
CA ASN A 137 -3.21 2.45 13.43
C ASN A 137 -3.92 3.79 13.25
N GLU A 138 -3.27 4.90 13.63
CA GLU A 138 -3.82 6.24 13.46
C GLU A 138 -3.92 6.65 11.99
N ALA A 139 -2.87 6.39 11.20
CA ALA A 139 -2.83 6.70 9.77
C ALA A 139 -3.97 6.03 9.00
N PHE A 140 -4.29 4.76 9.31
CA PHE A 140 -5.36 4.01 8.65
C PHE A 140 -6.72 4.10 9.34
N ALA A 141 -6.82 4.74 10.51
CA ALA A 141 -8.08 4.86 11.26
C ALA A 141 -9.25 5.44 10.43
N PRO A 142 -9.06 6.43 9.53
CA PRO A 142 -10.13 6.90 8.67
C PRO A 142 -10.66 5.83 7.69
N ALA A 143 -9.79 4.98 7.16
CA ALA A 143 -10.20 3.89 6.27
C ALA A 143 -10.96 2.81 7.06
N ILE A 144 -10.42 2.39 8.21
CA ILE A 144 -11.02 1.39 9.09
C ILE A 144 -12.43 1.85 9.54
N SER A 145 -12.54 3.07 10.08
CA SER A 145 -13.83 3.61 10.55
C SER A 145 -14.87 3.82 9.45
N SER A 146 -14.44 3.94 8.19
CA SER A 146 -15.35 4.06 7.05
C SER A 146 -16.01 2.74 6.63
N ASN A 147 -15.48 1.59 7.07
CA ASN A 147 -15.85 0.23 6.62
C ASN A 147 -15.66 -0.01 5.10
N ILE A 148 -14.95 0.90 4.41
CA ILE A 148 -14.55 0.73 3.01
C ILE A 148 -13.31 -0.17 2.98
N PRO A 149 -13.27 -1.22 2.15
CA PRO A 149 -12.06 -2.03 2.03
C PRO A 149 -10.91 -1.16 1.55
N TRP A 150 -9.71 -1.45 2.03
CA TRP A 150 -8.52 -0.67 1.71
C TRP A 150 -7.30 -1.57 1.50
N ALA A 151 -6.31 -1.08 0.76
CA ALA A 151 -5.06 -1.79 0.50
C ALA A 151 -3.89 -0.82 0.60
N ALA A 152 -2.70 -1.32 0.88
CA ALA A 152 -1.51 -0.49 1.03
C ALA A 152 -0.28 -1.18 0.45
N VAL A 153 0.60 -0.38 -0.14
CA VAL A 153 2.02 -0.72 -0.33
C VAL A 153 2.86 0.13 0.61
N MET A 154 4.09 -0.30 0.86
CA MET A 154 5.05 0.44 1.67
C MET A 154 5.91 1.35 0.80
N GLY A 155 6.31 2.48 1.38
CA GLY A 155 7.35 3.36 0.85
C GLY A 155 8.69 3.12 1.54
N ASN A 156 9.65 4.00 1.28
CA ASN A 156 10.98 3.92 1.88
C ASN A 156 10.96 4.30 3.37
N HIS A 157 10.09 5.23 3.78
CA HIS A 157 10.06 5.74 5.16
C HIS A 157 9.32 4.86 6.16
N ASP A 158 8.48 3.93 5.68
CA ASP A 158 7.59 3.15 6.54
C ASP A 158 8.33 2.25 7.57
N GLN A 159 9.59 1.89 7.30
CA GLN A 159 10.39 0.94 8.11
C GLN A 159 11.44 1.60 9.01
N GLU A 160 11.44 2.93 9.13
CA GLU A 160 12.51 3.67 9.81
C GLU A 160 12.29 3.85 11.33
N SER A 161 11.17 3.32 11.84
CA SER A 161 10.82 3.30 13.26
C SER A 161 11.25 1.95 13.92
N ASP A 162 10.45 1.39 14.81
CA ASP A 162 10.73 0.19 15.60
C ASP A 162 10.29 -1.14 14.95
N LEU A 163 9.60 -1.09 13.81
CA LEU A 163 9.24 -2.27 13.00
C LEU A 163 10.13 -2.40 11.76
N SER A 164 10.58 -3.62 11.47
CA SER A 164 11.18 -3.95 10.17
C SER A 164 10.16 -3.83 9.05
N ARG A 165 10.60 -3.77 7.79
CA ARG A 165 9.71 -3.80 6.60
C ARG A 165 8.69 -4.94 6.65
N GLU A 166 9.16 -6.13 7.03
CA GLU A 166 8.29 -7.29 7.21
C GLU A 166 7.29 -7.07 8.36
N GLY A 167 7.75 -6.51 9.47
CA GLY A 167 6.93 -6.17 10.63
C GLY A 167 5.82 -5.17 10.28
N VAL A 168 6.15 -4.11 9.54
CA VAL A 168 5.19 -3.13 9.01
C VAL A 168 4.12 -3.83 8.16
N MET A 169 4.52 -4.63 7.18
CA MET A 169 3.58 -5.34 6.33
C MET A 169 2.70 -6.30 7.13
N LYS A 170 3.28 -7.06 8.07
CA LYS A 170 2.56 -7.98 8.97
C LYS A 170 1.55 -7.25 9.85
N HIS A 171 1.88 -6.04 10.32
CA HIS A 171 0.95 -5.19 11.05
C HIS A 171 -0.21 -4.74 10.16
N ILE A 172 0.10 -4.19 8.97
CA ILE A 172 -0.89 -3.71 8.01
C ILE A 172 -1.91 -4.80 7.65
N VAL A 173 -1.47 -6.04 7.34
CA VAL A 173 -2.38 -7.14 6.99
C VAL A 173 -3.24 -7.63 8.15
N GLY A 174 -2.87 -7.30 9.39
CA GLY A 174 -3.64 -7.64 10.59
C GLY A 174 -4.75 -6.63 10.90
N LEU A 175 -4.81 -5.50 10.20
CA LEU A 175 -5.79 -4.44 10.45
C LEU A 175 -7.15 -4.76 9.82
N GLN A 176 -8.20 -4.22 10.44
CA GLN A 176 -9.58 -4.44 10.00
C GLN A 176 -9.84 -3.90 8.59
N ASP A 177 -10.65 -4.63 7.81
CA ASP A 177 -11.06 -4.29 6.44
C ASP A 177 -9.92 -4.12 5.41
N THR A 178 -8.68 -4.42 5.79
CA THR A 178 -7.56 -4.43 4.85
C THR A 178 -7.70 -5.60 3.87
N LEU A 179 -7.38 -5.32 2.62
CA LEU A 179 -7.17 -6.29 1.56
C LEU A 179 -5.69 -6.45 1.22
N ALA A 180 -4.80 -5.73 1.92
CA ALA A 180 -3.38 -5.92 1.76
C ALA A 180 -2.99 -7.36 2.13
N GLN A 181 -1.97 -7.90 1.46
CA GLN A 181 -1.53 -9.28 1.67
C GLN A 181 -0.02 -9.32 1.74
N VAL A 182 0.52 -10.30 2.47
CA VAL A 182 1.94 -10.66 2.35
C VAL A 182 2.19 -11.31 0.99
N ASN A 183 3.47 -11.56 0.66
CA ASN A 183 3.82 -12.24 -0.59
C ASN A 183 3.11 -13.61 -0.72
N PRO A 184 2.66 -13.99 -1.93
CA PRO A 184 2.06 -15.29 -2.17
C PRO A 184 3.00 -16.43 -1.76
N SER A 185 2.46 -17.39 -1.02
CA SER A 185 3.20 -18.56 -0.53
C SER A 185 3.41 -19.66 -1.58
N ASP A 186 2.74 -19.57 -2.73
CA ASP A 186 2.75 -20.57 -3.81
C ASP A 186 3.82 -20.32 -4.88
N GLN A 187 4.73 -19.38 -4.64
CA GLN A 187 5.82 -18.97 -5.53
C GLN A 187 7.17 -19.13 -4.82
N ASP A 188 8.25 -19.20 -5.60
CA ASP A 188 9.62 -19.08 -5.09
C ASP A 188 9.82 -17.75 -4.32
N VAL A 189 10.97 -17.58 -3.66
CA VAL A 189 11.28 -16.36 -2.89
C VAL A 189 11.07 -15.09 -3.75
N ILE A 190 10.06 -14.29 -3.40
CA ILE A 190 9.78 -12.96 -3.98
C ILE A 190 10.47 -11.91 -3.11
N ASP A 191 11.26 -11.03 -3.72
CA ASP A 191 11.92 -9.93 -3.03
C ASP A 191 10.91 -8.93 -2.42
N GLY A 192 11.29 -8.33 -1.30
CA GLY A 192 10.45 -7.38 -0.56
C GLY A 192 9.27 -8.05 0.13
N PHE A 193 8.30 -7.24 0.57
CA PHE A 193 7.11 -7.69 1.30
C PHE A 193 5.88 -6.97 0.80
N GLY A 194 4.76 -7.67 0.68
CA GLY A 194 3.51 -7.04 0.24
C GLY A 194 3.37 -6.97 -1.28
N ASN A 195 3.89 -7.97 -2.00
CA ASN A 195 3.60 -8.17 -3.42
C ASN A 195 2.33 -8.99 -3.57
N TYR A 196 1.23 -8.41 -4.07
CA TYR A 196 -0.05 -9.11 -4.18
C TYR A 196 -0.94 -8.55 -5.30
N ASN A 197 -1.96 -9.34 -5.66
CA ASN A 197 -2.97 -8.96 -6.64
C ASN A 197 -4.36 -8.98 -6.01
N LEU A 198 -5.17 -7.98 -6.34
CA LEU A 198 -6.60 -7.95 -6.05
C LEU A 198 -7.41 -8.00 -7.35
N GLU A 199 -8.41 -8.87 -7.37
CA GLU A 199 -9.32 -9.06 -8.49
C GLU A 199 -10.63 -8.30 -8.24
N VAL A 200 -11.08 -7.49 -9.21
CA VAL A 200 -12.35 -6.78 -9.16
C VAL A 200 -13.34 -7.43 -10.11
N SER A 201 -14.39 -8.02 -9.55
CA SER A 201 -15.41 -8.74 -10.30
C SER A 201 -16.49 -7.82 -10.89
N GLY A 202 -17.24 -8.31 -11.87
CA GLY A 202 -18.37 -7.57 -12.43
C GLY A 202 -19.51 -7.31 -11.44
N VAL A 203 -20.53 -6.60 -11.91
CA VAL A 203 -21.74 -6.30 -11.12
C VAL A 203 -22.43 -7.58 -10.70
N GLU A 204 -22.97 -7.59 -9.49
CA GLU A 204 -23.82 -8.67 -8.98
C GLU A 204 -25.00 -8.96 -9.91
N GLY A 205 -25.29 -10.23 -10.15
CA GLY A 205 -26.29 -10.71 -11.11
C GLY A 205 -25.87 -10.64 -12.58
N SER A 206 -24.69 -10.09 -12.91
CA SER A 206 -24.20 -10.02 -14.29
C SER A 206 -23.45 -11.29 -14.72
N GLY A 207 -23.27 -11.47 -16.03
CA GLY A 207 -22.45 -12.58 -16.56
C GLY A 207 -20.97 -12.52 -16.13
N PHE A 208 -20.53 -11.41 -15.54
CA PHE A 208 -19.17 -11.21 -15.01
C PHE A 208 -19.11 -11.20 -13.48
N GLU A 209 -20.20 -11.51 -12.76
CA GLU A 209 -20.26 -11.42 -11.30
C GLU A 209 -19.13 -12.17 -10.57
N ASN A 210 -18.71 -13.31 -11.13
CA ASN A 210 -17.66 -14.17 -10.59
C ASN A 210 -16.40 -14.19 -11.48
N LYS A 211 -16.20 -13.13 -12.27
CA LYS A 211 -15.08 -13.01 -13.20
C LYS A 211 -14.36 -11.69 -12.97
N SER A 212 -13.06 -11.72 -12.72
CA SER A 212 -12.25 -10.51 -12.65
C SER A 212 -12.29 -9.76 -13.98
N VAL A 213 -12.77 -8.51 -13.94
CA VAL A 213 -12.87 -7.61 -15.09
C VAL A 213 -11.89 -6.44 -14.99
N LEU A 214 -11.26 -6.25 -13.83
CA LEU A 214 -10.19 -5.27 -13.57
C LEU A 214 -9.23 -5.88 -12.53
N ASN A 215 -7.93 -5.84 -12.80
CA ASN A 215 -6.91 -6.41 -11.91
C ASN A 215 -6.07 -5.28 -11.29
N LEU A 216 -5.80 -5.37 -9.99
CA LEU A 216 -4.97 -4.42 -9.26
C LEU A 216 -3.70 -5.14 -8.79
N TYR A 217 -2.53 -4.64 -9.15
CA TYR A 217 -1.23 -5.22 -8.81
C TYR A 217 -0.52 -4.29 -7.82
N PHE A 218 -0.09 -4.82 -6.69
CA PHE A 218 0.59 -4.09 -5.63
C PHE A 218 1.99 -4.67 -5.50
N LEU A 219 3.01 -3.81 -5.56
CA LEU A 219 4.40 -4.22 -5.51
C LEU A 219 5.17 -3.40 -4.49
N ASP A 220 6.08 -4.09 -3.81
CA ASP A 220 7.10 -3.47 -2.98
C ASP A 220 8.21 -2.89 -3.86
N SER A 221 8.24 -1.58 -4.07
CA SER A 221 9.32 -0.94 -4.84
C SER A 221 10.67 -0.91 -4.11
N GLY A 222 10.71 -1.34 -2.84
CA GLY A 222 11.87 -1.31 -1.98
C GLY A 222 12.02 0.00 -1.20
N ASP A 223 13.24 0.18 -0.71
CA ASP A 223 13.70 1.33 0.07
C ASP A 223 14.97 1.90 -0.61
N TYR A 224 16.14 1.92 0.03
CA TYR A 224 17.42 2.26 -0.57
C TYR A 224 18.09 1.03 -1.20
N SER A 225 19.02 1.27 -2.12
CA SER A 225 19.84 0.22 -2.73
C SER A 225 20.71 -0.46 -1.68
N THR A 226 20.65 -1.79 -1.65
CA THR A 226 21.52 -2.64 -0.83
C THR A 226 22.78 -3.10 -1.58
N VAL A 227 22.94 -2.71 -2.84
CA VAL A 227 24.11 -3.04 -3.67
C VAL A 227 25.16 -1.94 -3.50
N PRO A 228 26.35 -2.21 -2.93
CA PRO A 228 27.31 -1.16 -2.54
C PRO A 228 27.76 -0.22 -3.68
N SER A 229 27.79 -0.71 -4.92
CA SER A 229 28.19 0.08 -6.10
C SER A 229 27.05 0.88 -6.74
N ILE A 230 25.81 0.72 -6.27
CA ILE A 230 24.63 1.41 -6.79
C ILE A 230 24.07 2.25 -5.65
N SER A 231 24.25 3.56 -5.71
CA SER A 231 23.71 4.50 -4.72
C SER A 231 22.25 4.88 -5.02
N GLY A 232 21.59 5.44 -4.00
CA GLY A 232 20.23 5.95 -4.09
C GLY A 232 19.17 4.88 -3.81
N TYR A 233 18.02 5.02 -4.46
CA TYR A 233 16.84 4.18 -4.21
C TYR A 233 16.98 2.76 -4.77
N GLY A 234 16.27 1.85 -4.11
CA GLY A 234 16.04 0.48 -4.54
C GLY A 234 15.09 0.40 -5.74
N TRP A 235 14.83 -0.82 -6.20
CA TRP A 235 14.04 -1.07 -7.41
C TRP A 235 13.30 -2.40 -7.31
N ILE A 236 12.22 -2.51 -8.09
CA ILE A 236 11.47 -3.75 -8.28
C ILE A 236 12.39 -4.80 -8.94
N LYS A 237 12.61 -5.91 -8.22
CA LYS A 237 13.59 -6.96 -8.54
C LYS A 237 13.05 -7.96 -9.55
N PRO A 238 13.92 -8.72 -10.25
CA PRO A 238 13.50 -9.73 -11.21
C PRO A 238 12.51 -10.78 -10.67
N SER A 239 12.61 -11.17 -9.39
CA SER A 239 11.67 -12.12 -8.75
C SER A 239 10.24 -11.57 -8.71
N GLN A 240 10.08 -10.28 -8.42
CA GLN A 240 8.80 -9.58 -8.40
C GLN A 240 8.25 -9.41 -9.82
N GLN A 241 9.12 -9.12 -10.80
CA GLN A 241 8.73 -9.06 -12.21
C GLN A 241 8.21 -10.42 -12.69
N TYR A 242 8.91 -11.50 -12.35
CA TYR A 242 8.51 -12.87 -12.69
C TYR A 242 7.16 -13.25 -12.04
N TRP A 243 6.97 -12.91 -10.76
CA TRP A 243 5.68 -13.07 -10.09
C TRP A 243 4.56 -12.32 -10.81
N PHE A 244 4.79 -11.04 -11.16
CA PHE A 244 3.83 -10.22 -11.88
C PHE A 244 3.49 -10.84 -13.24
N GLU A 245 4.48 -11.27 -14.02
CA GLU A 245 4.29 -11.90 -15.33
C GLU A 245 3.41 -13.15 -15.26
N ARG A 246 3.70 -14.04 -14.29
CA ARG A 246 2.90 -15.25 -14.07
C ARG A 246 1.47 -14.93 -13.65
N THR A 247 1.31 -13.98 -12.74
CA THR A 247 0.01 -13.55 -12.23
C THR A 247 -0.83 -12.92 -13.35
N SER A 248 -0.25 -11.98 -14.10
CA SER A 248 -0.89 -11.38 -15.28
C SER A 248 -1.25 -12.44 -16.31
N ALA A 249 -0.33 -13.35 -16.69
CA ALA A 249 -0.62 -14.40 -17.66
C ALA A 249 -1.79 -15.31 -17.23
N LYS A 250 -1.86 -15.68 -15.95
CA LYS A 250 -2.97 -16.45 -15.36
C LYS A 250 -4.30 -15.69 -15.49
N LEU A 251 -4.33 -14.42 -15.10
CA LEU A 251 -5.52 -13.58 -15.14
C LEU A 251 -5.99 -13.30 -16.57
N ARG A 252 -5.06 -13.03 -17.50
CA ARG A 252 -5.36 -12.89 -18.94
C ARG A 252 -6.01 -14.16 -19.48
N LYS A 253 -5.45 -15.33 -19.17
CA LYS A 253 -6.02 -16.62 -19.58
C LYS A 253 -7.41 -16.85 -19.00
N ALA A 254 -7.61 -16.56 -17.71
CA ALA A 254 -8.93 -16.67 -17.08
C ALA A 254 -9.95 -15.74 -17.75
N TYR A 255 -9.54 -14.52 -18.08
CA TYR A 255 -10.43 -13.52 -18.68
C TYR A 255 -10.85 -13.86 -20.13
N THR A 256 -9.94 -14.43 -20.92
CA THR A 256 -10.23 -14.88 -22.29
C THR A 256 -10.87 -16.26 -22.36
N SER A 257 -10.99 -16.96 -21.22
CA SER A 257 -11.67 -18.25 -21.11
C SER A 257 -13.18 -18.10 -20.87
N LYS A 258 -13.93 -19.17 -21.13
CA LYS A 258 -15.37 -19.26 -20.80
C LYS A 258 -15.57 -19.32 -19.27
N PRO A 259 -16.74 -18.91 -18.75
CA PRO A 259 -17.84 -18.22 -19.45
C PRO A 259 -17.51 -16.75 -19.74
N GLN A 260 -18.21 -16.11 -20.68
CA GLN A 260 -18.00 -14.70 -21.08
C GLN A 260 -16.58 -14.35 -21.55
N ALA A 261 -16.00 -15.19 -22.41
CA ALA A 261 -14.67 -14.98 -22.99
C ALA A 261 -14.56 -13.61 -23.68
N GLN A 262 -13.52 -12.85 -23.34
CA GLN A 262 -13.21 -11.57 -23.99
C GLN A 262 -12.07 -11.71 -24.99
N LYS A 263 -12.02 -10.82 -25.99
CA LYS A 263 -11.00 -10.83 -27.06
C LYS A 263 -9.66 -10.24 -26.63
N ALA A 264 -9.67 -9.38 -25.61
CA ALA A 264 -8.51 -8.70 -25.07
C ALA A 264 -8.45 -8.90 -23.56
N PRO A 265 -7.27 -8.78 -22.93
CA PRO A 265 -7.12 -8.80 -21.48
C PRO A 265 -8.04 -7.83 -20.75
N ALA A 266 -8.42 -8.18 -19.51
CA ALA A 266 -8.97 -7.21 -18.58
C ALA A 266 -7.90 -6.13 -18.30
N PRO A 267 -8.25 -4.85 -18.21
CA PRO A 267 -7.28 -3.83 -17.85
C PRO A 267 -6.69 -4.10 -16.46
N GLY A 268 -5.39 -3.82 -16.31
CA GLY A 268 -4.66 -3.87 -15.06
C GLY A 268 -4.23 -2.48 -14.59
N LEU A 269 -4.23 -2.26 -13.28
CA LEU A 269 -3.66 -1.08 -12.62
C LEU A 269 -2.56 -1.52 -11.66
N THR A 270 -1.41 -0.85 -11.68
CA THR A 270 -0.28 -1.19 -10.82
C THR A 270 -0.06 -0.09 -9.78
N PHE A 271 0.26 -0.46 -8.54
CA PHE A 271 0.51 0.44 -7.41
C PHE A 271 1.84 0.06 -6.76
N PHE A 272 2.71 1.04 -6.61
CA PHE A 272 3.99 0.94 -5.90
C PHE A 272 4.40 2.36 -5.47
N HIS A 273 5.49 2.51 -4.72
CA HIS A 273 5.82 3.80 -4.13
C HIS A 273 6.90 4.57 -4.92
N ILE A 274 8.09 3.99 -5.07
CA ILE A 274 9.25 4.66 -5.70
C ILE A 274 9.07 4.67 -7.23
N PRO A 275 9.27 5.82 -7.90
CA PRO A 275 9.10 5.91 -9.35
C PRO A 275 10.06 5.00 -10.13
N LEU A 276 9.59 4.54 -11.28
CA LEU A 276 10.45 3.91 -12.28
C LEU A 276 11.26 4.99 -13.02
N PRO A 277 12.46 4.67 -13.56
CA PRO A 277 13.24 5.62 -14.36
C PRO A 277 12.47 6.24 -15.54
N GLU A 278 11.48 5.53 -16.09
CA GLU A 278 10.64 6.00 -17.18
C GLU A 278 9.79 7.23 -16.85
N PHE A 279 9.54 7.54 -15.57
CA PHE A 279 8.88 8.80 -15.18
C PHE A 279 9.69 10.04 -15.60
N ALA A 280 11.01 9.90 -15.80
CA ALA A 280 11.87 10.99 -16.30
C ALA A 280 11.66 11.30 -17.79
N SER A 281 10.91 10.47 -18.53
CA SER A 281 10.63 10.69 -19.96
C SER A 281 9.59 11.80 -20.23
N PHE A 282 8.92 12.29 -19.19
CA PHE A 282 7.88 13.29 -19.33
C PHE A 282 8.39 14.72 -19.10
N ASP A 283 7.88 15.62 -19.93
CA ASP A 283 8.02 17.07 -19.81
C ASP A 283 6.64 17.73 -19.91
N SER A 284 6.57 19.05 -19.73
CA SER A 284 5.29 19.77 -19.69
C SER A 284 4.44 19.67 -20.96
N SER A 285 4.97 19.12 -22.06
CA SER A 285 4.23 18.94 -23.32
C SER A 285 3.46 17.61 -23.40
N ASN A 286 3.75 16.63 -22.53
CA ASN A 286 3.26 15.25 -22.66
C ASN A 286 2.67 14.64 -21.38
N PHE A 287 2.34 15.45 -20.37
CA PHE A 287 1.59 15.03 -19.19
C PHE A 287 0.42 15.97 -18.86
N THR A 288 -0.52 15.48 -18.06
CA THR A 288 -1.52 16.31 -17.36
C THR A 288 -1.14 16.44 -15.89
N GLY A 289 -1.15 17.65 -15.34
CA GLY A 289 -0.80 17.95 -13.95
C GLY A 289 0.45 18.82 -13.87
N VAL A 290 1.22 18.69 -12.79
CA VAL A 290 2.41 19.52 -12.54
C VAL A 290 3.58 18.67 -12.06
N ARG A 291 4.76 18.98 -12.59
CA ARG A 291 6.06 18.49 -12.13
C ARG A 291 6.84 19.65 -11.53
N GLN A 292 7.10 19.63 -10.22
CA GLN A 292 7.83 20.71 -9.53
C GLN A 292 9.18 20.28 -8.97
N GLU A 293 9.53 19.00 -9.07
CA GLU A 293 10.80 18.48 -8.60
C GLU A 293 11.39 17.42 -9.53
N GLY A 294 12.56 16.90 -9.14
CA GLY A 294 13.22 15.79 -9.82
C GLY A 294 12.36 14.53 -9.81
N ILE A 295 12.81 13.52 -10.56
CA ILE A 295 12.25 12.17 -10.46
C ILE A 295 13.22 11.37 -9.60
N SER A 296 12.79 11.00 -8.40
CA SER A 296 13.63 10.30 -7.43
C SER A 296 13.55 8.78 -7.64
N SER A 297 13.80 8.33 -8.88
CA SER A 297 13.81 6.90 -9.20
C SER A 297 15.11 6.23 -8.78
N ALA A 298 15.12 4.90 -8.79
CA ALA A 298 16.36 4.13 -8.81
C ALA A 298 17.29 4.63 -9.94
N SER A 299 18.59 4.63 -9.68
CA SER A 299 19.61 4.94 -10.70
C SER A 299 19.75 3.83 -11.75
N VAL A 300 19.18 2.66 -11.47
CA VAL A 300 19.14 1.50 -12.37
C VAL A 300 17.74 1.23 -12.89
N ASN A 301 17.64 0.91 -14.17
CA ASN A 301 16.42 0.41 -14.76
C ASN A 301 16.43 -1.13 -14.72
N SER A 302 15.57 -1.69 -13.87
CA SER A 302 15.46 -3.15 -13.71
C SER A 302 14.58 -3.83 -14.77
N GLY A 303 13.89 -3.07 -15.62
CA GLY A 303 13.04 -3.60 -16.69
C GLY A 303 11.55 -3.74 -16.34
N PHE A 304 11.09 -3.34 -15.15
CA PHE A 304 9.68 -3.55 -14.80
C PHE A 304 8.69 -2.81 -15.71
N PHE A 305 9.03 -1.62 -16.21
CA PHE A 305 8.20 -0.94 -17.20
C PHE A 305 8.02 -1.77 -18.48
N THR A 306 9.11 -2.32 -19.02
CA THR A 306 9.06 -3.14 -20.24
C THR A 306 8.32 -4.45 -19.99
N THR A 307 8.45 -5.04 -18.80
CA THR A 307 7.63 -6.17 -18.34
C THR A 307 6.13 -5.84 -18.38
N MET A 308 5.71 -4.70 -17.85
CA MET A 308 4.30 -4.28 -17.90
C MET A 308 3.81 -4.06 -19.34
N VAL A 309 4.62 -3.43 -20.19
CA VAL A 309 4.30 -3.24 -21.61
C VAL A 309 4.14 -4.58 -22.33
N ALA A 310 5.04 -5.54 -22.09
CA ALA A 310 5.01 -6.86 -22.70
C ALA A 310 3.81 -7.70 -22.22
N ALA A 311 3.41 -7.56 -20.96
CA ALA A 311 2.22 -8.21 -20.41
C ALA A 311 0.93 -7.75 -21.11
N GLY A 312 0.85 -6.46 -21.46
CA GLY A 312 -0.19 -5.91 -22.33
C GLY A 312 -1.58 -5.72 -21.69
N ASP A 313 -1.77 -6.11 -20.43
CA ASP A 313 -2.99 -5.88 -19.66
C ASP A 313 -2.95 -4.57 -18.85
N VAL A 314 -1.78 -4.15 -18.35
CA VAL A 314 -1.62 -2.90 -17.58
C VAL A 314 -1.97 -1.68 -18.43
N LYS A 315 -2.67 -0.71 -17.82
CA LYS A 315 -3.09 0.57 -18.43
C LYS A 315 -2.63 1.79 -17.66
N ALA A 316 -2.39 1.66 -16.36
CA ALA A 316 -1.76 2.72 -15.58
C ALA A 316 -0.96 2.16 -14.39
N ALA A 317 0.09 2.87 -14.02
CA ALA A 317 0.85 2.69 -12.79
C ALA A 317 0.71 3.96 -11.94
N PHE A 318 0.44 3.78 -10.64
CA PHE A 318 0.18 4.85 -9.69
C PHE A 318 1.19 4.81 -8.55
N ILE A 319 1.79 5.96 -8.24
CA ILE A 319 2.88 6.09 -7.28
C ILE A 319 2.75 7.32 -6.37
N GLY A 320 3.62 7.39 -5.35
CA GLY A 320 3.82 8.54 -4.45
C GLY A 320 5.25 9.08 -4.56
N HIS A 321 5.94 9.21 -3.42
CA HIS A 321 7.38 9.47 -3.25
C HIS A 321 7.86 10.90 -3.53
N ASP A 322 7.57 11.45 -4.72
CA ASP A 322 7.93 12.85 -5.06
C ASP A 322 6.70 13.75 -4.84
N HIS A 323 6.59 14.38 -3.66
CA HIS A 323 5.35 14.99 -3.14
C HIS A 323 4.88 16.24 -3.93
N LEU A 324 5.79 16.91 -4.61
CA LEU A 324 5.54 18.10 -5.43
C LEU A 324 5.26 17.74 -6.89
N ASN A 325 5.38 16.47 -7.27
CA ASN A 325 4.95 15.95 -8.55
C ASN A 325 3.55 15.34 -8.43
N ASP A 326 2.63 15.74 -9.30
CA ASP A 326 1.26 15.21 -9.34
C ASP A 326 0.76 14.94 -10.77
N PHE A 327 1.71 14.88 -11.70
CA PHE A 327 1.44 14.69 -13.12
C PHE A 327 1.12 13.24 -13.45
N CYS A 328 0.50 13.04 -14.62
CA CYS A 328 0.37 11.73 -15.21
C CYS A 328 0.44 11.80 -16.75
N GLY A 329 1.26 10.97 -17.37
CA GLY A 329 1.50 10.93 -18.80
C GLY A 329 1.50 9.51 -19.37
N GLU A 330 1.20 9.37 -20.66
CA GLU A 330 1.19 8.06 -21.35
C GLU A 330 2.54 7.77 -21.99
N LEU A 331 3.12 6.62 -21.66
CA LEU A 331 4.28 6.06 -22.34
C LEU A 331 3.97 4.63 -22.79
N SER A 332 4.11 4.37 -24.09
CA SER A 332 3.90 3.03 -24.69
C SER A 332 2.56 2.37 -24.32
N GLY A 333 1.48 3.16 -24.21
CA GLY A 333 0.13 2.67 -23.88
C GLY A 333 -0.11 2.40 -22.38
N ILE A 334 0.81 2.82 -21.51
CA ILE A 334 0.66 2.79 -20.05
C ILE A 334 0.75 4.23 -19.52
N ASN A 335 -0.20 4.62 -18.68
CA ASN A 335 -0.13 5.90 -17.99
C ASN A 335 0.71 5.78 -16.71
N LEU A 336 1.69 6.66 -16.52
CA LEU A 336 2.53 6.71 -15.34
C LEU A 336 2.10 7.94 -14.53
N CYS A 337 1.49 7.71 -13.37
CA CYS A 337 0.80 8.75 -12.60
C CYS A 337 1.37 8.92 -11.18
N TYR A 338 1.82 10.13 -10.85
CA TYR A 338 2.02 10.54 -9.46
C TYR A 338 0.69 10.91 -8.79
N ALA A 339 0.56 10.61 -7.50
CA ALA A 339 -0.56 11.05 -6.68
C ALA A 339 -0.53 12.54 -6.34
N GLY A 340 0.68 13.06 -6.09
CA GLY A 340 0.91 14.29 -5.33
C GLY A 340 0.87 14.05 -3.81
N GLY A 341 1.63 14.85 -3.07
CA GLY A 341 1.76 14.72 -1.61
C GLY A 341 0.45 14.98 -0.88
N PHE A 342 0.00 13.99 -0.11
CA PHE A 342 -1.25 14.02 0.64
C PHE A 342 -1.06 14.57 2.06
N GLY A 343 -0.01 14.11 2.75
CA GLY A 343 0.22 14.35 4.17
C GLY A 343 0.64 15.76 4.51
N TYR A 344 0.26 16.23 5.68
CA TYR A 344 0.69 17.51 6.21
C TYR A 344 2.04 17.46 6.96
N HIS A 345 2.45 16.30 7.47
CA HIS A 345 3.80 16.07 7.98
C HIS A 345 4.78 15.66 6.88
N ALA A 346 4.28 15.21 5.73
CA ALA A 346 5.09 15.03 4.52
C ALA A 346 5.65 16.37 4.04
N TYR A 347 6.88 16.40 3.53
CA TYR A 347 7.42 17.62 2.90
C TYR A 347 6.50 18.10 1.77
N GLY A 348 6.52 19.39 1.50
CA GLY A 348 5.58 20.05 0.60
C GLY A 348 6.05 21.44 0.19
N LYS A 349 5.08 22.31 -0.11
CA LYS A 349 5.34 23.69 -0.50
C LYS A 349 4.22 24.59 -0.02
N ALA A 350 4.55 25.59 0.79
CA ALA A 350 3.54 26.54 1.27
C ALA A 350 2.85 27.23 0.09
N GLY A 351 1.52 27.29 0.12
CA GLY A 351 0.70 27.79 -0.99
C GLY A 351 0.41 26.78 -2.11
N TRP A 352 0.87 25.53 -1.97
CA TRP A 352 0.55 24.43 -2.89
C TRP A 352 -0.28 23.38 -2.14
N ASN A 353 -1.62 23.44 -2.30
CA ASN A 353 -2.57 22.59 -1.57
C ASN A 353 -2.20 21.12 -1.63
N ARG A 354 -2.24 20.39 -0.51
CA ARG A 354 -2.19 18.92 -0.48
C ARG A 354 -3.24 18.33 -1.41
N ARG A 355 -3.04 17.13 -1.94
CA ARG A 355 -3.97 16.56 -2.93
C ARG A 355 -4.04 15.05 -2.90
N SER A 356 -5.07 14.53 -3.54
CA SER A 356 -5.32 13.10 -3.67
C SER A 356 -5.87 12.79 -5.05
N ARG A 357 -5.49 11.62 -5.58
CA ARG A 357 -5.93 11.14 -6.89
C ARG A 357 -7.12 10.20 -6.74
N VAL A 358 -8.10 10.36 -7.62
CA VAL A 358 -9.26 9.47 -7.75
C VAL A 358 -9.20 8.78 -9.09
N VAL A 359 -9.51 7.49 -9.13
CA VAL A 359 -9.56 6.68 -10.34
C VAL A 359 -10.92 6.02 -10.44
N VAL A 360 -11.56 6.09 -11.61
CA VAL A 360 -12.83 5.41 -11.89
C VAL A 360 -12.72 4.55 -13.12
N ALA A 361 -12.98 3.26 -12.94
CA ALA A 361 -13.25 2.33 -14.03
C ALA A 361 -14.77 2.27 -14.26
N SER A 362 -15.19 2.24 -15.52
CA SER A 362 -16.61 2.11 -15.89
C SER A 362 -16.80 0.95 -16.85
N LEU A 363 -17.82 0.13 -16.60
CA LEU A 363 -18.21 -0.97 -17.48
C LEU A 363 -18.97 -0.48 -18.71
N GLU A 364 -18.95 -1.30 -19.75
CA GLU A 364 -19.82 -1.17 -20.90
C GLU A 364 -21.25 -1.54 -20.50
N LYS A 365 -22.22 -0.68 -20.84
CA LYS A 365 -23.64 -1.00 -20.71
C LYS A 365 -24.15 -1.52 -22.06
N SER A 366 -24.65 -2.75 -22.08
CA SER A 366 -25.23 -3.35 -23.29
C SER A 366 -26.58 -2.72 -23.63
N GLU A 367 -26.97 -2.79 -24.91
CA GLU A 367 -28.26 -2.28 -25.40
C GLU A 367 -29.46 -2.91 -24.69
N LYS A 368 -29.31 -4.14 -24.18
CA LYS A 368 -30.32 -4.88 -23.42
C LYS A 368 -30.29 -4.60 -21.90
N GLY A 369 -29.49 -3.62 -21.46
CA GLY A 369 -29.42 -3.17 -20.07
C GLY A 369 -28.46 -3.94 -19.16
N GLY A 370 -27.80 -5.00 -19.64
CA GLY A 370 -26.78 -5.75 -18.87
C GLY A 370 -25.38 -5.13 -18.91
N TRP A 371 -24.52 -5.51 -17.95
CA TRP A 371 -23.14 -5.05 -17.83
C TRP A 371 -22.13 -5.95 -18.59
N GLY A 372 -21.22 -5.31 -19.31
CA GLY A 372 -20.12 -5.95 -20.06
C GLY A 372 -18.75 -5.74 -19.41
N ALA A 373 -17.71 -5.87 -20.22
CA ALA A 373 -16.32 -5.60 -19.83
C ALA A 373 -16.07 -4.12 -19.49
N VAL A 374 -14.91 -3.81 -18.88
CA VAL A 374 -14.47 -2.43 -18.66
C VAL A 374 -14.38 -1.67 -20.00
N LYS A 375 -15.03 -0.51 -20.05
CA LYS A 375 -15.09 0.38 -21.21
C LYS A 375 -14.04 1.49 -21.14
N SER A 376 -13.84 2.05 -19.94
CA SER A 376 -12.93 3.18 -19.75
C SER A 376 -12.39 3.27 -18.33
N ILE A 377 -11.22 3.90 -18.20
CA ILE A 377 -10.60 4.28 -16.94
C ILE A 377 -10.30 5.78 -17.00
N LYS A 378 -10.76 6.53 -15.99
CA LYS A 378 -10.58 7.98 -15.86
C LYS A 378 -9.93 8.29 -14.52
N THR A 379 -9.25 9.43 -14.44
CA THR A 379 -8.69 9.94 -13.19
C THR A 379 -8.83 11.46 -13.10
N TRP A 380 -8.84 11.98 -11.88
CA TRP A 380 -8.70 13.40 -11.54
C TRP A 380 -8.02 13.49 -10.18
N LYS A 381 -7.67 14.70 -9.76
CA LYS A 381 -7.21 14.98 -8.39
C LYS A 381 -8.20 15.88 -7.67
N ARG A 382 -8.17 15.85 -6.34
CA ARG A 382 -8.86 16.76 -5.44
C ARG A 382 -7.84 17.49 -4.58
N LEU A 383 -7.94 18.81 -4.51
CA LEU A 383 -7.11 19.64 -3.65
C LEU A 383 -7.67 19.68 -2.23
N ASP A 384 -6.83 19.75 -1.21
CA ASP A 384 -7.26 20.08 0.16
C ASP A 384 -7.46 21.59 0.29
N ASP A 385 -8.46 22.09 -0.42
CA ASP A 385 -9.02 23.43 -0.23
C ASP A 385 -10.42 23.31 0.39
N GLN A 386 -11.13 24.42 0.55
CA GLN A 386 -12.47 24.42 1.16
C GLN A 386 -13.49 23.55 0.39
N HIS A 387 -13.32 23.40 -0.93
CA HIS A 387 -14.31 22.79 -1.83
C HIS A 387 -13.92 21.42 -2.37
N LEU A 388 -12.74 20.91 -1.98
CA LEU A 388 -12.12 19.78 -2.62
C LEU A 388 -12.10 19.98 -4.14
N THR A 389 -11.51 21.09 -4.61
CA THR A 389 -11.54 21.42 -6.04
C THR A 389 -10.99 20.27 -6.87
N ALA A 390 -11.78 19.82 -7.84
CA ALA A 390 -11.37 18.79 -8.78
C ALA A 390 -10.54 19.41 -9.91
N ILE A 391 -9.37 18.83 -10.17
CA ILE A 391 -8.45 19.29 -11.21
C ILE A 391 -7.97 18.12 -12.07
N ASP A 392 -7.46 18.44 -13.26
CA ASP A 392 -6.70 17.51 -14.10
C ASP A 392 -7.44 16.21 -14.45
N GLY A 393 -8.74 16.33 -14.73
CA GLY A 393 -9.56 15.22 -15.20
C GLY A 393 -9.09 14.71 -16.56
N GLN A 394 -8.75 13.43 -16.65
CA GLN A 394 -8.29 12.79 -17.88
C GLN A 394 -8.75 11.34 -18.04
N VAL A 395 -8.77 10.87 -19.29
CA VAL A 395 -9.04 9.47 -19.64
C VAL A 395 -7.71 8.75 -19.78
N LEU A 396 -7.46 7.77 -18.90
CA LEU A 396 -6.24 6.96 -18.96
C LEU A 396 -6.37 5.85 -20.01
N TRP A 397 -7.56 5.28 -20.15
CA TRP A 397 -7.78 4.21 -21.12
C TRP A 397 -9.24 4.14 -21.58
N SER A 398 -9.44 3.74 -22.83
CA SER A 398 -10.76 3.43 -23.37
C SER A 398 -10.68 2.25 -24.35
N LYS A 399 -11.73 1.44 -24.42
CA LYS A 399 -11.80 0.28 -25.33
C LYS A 399 -11.68 0.67 -26.81
N SER A 400 -12.05 1.90 -27.19
CA SER A 400 -11.94 2.44 -28.55
C SER A 400 -10.53 2.90 -28.93
N SER A 401 -9.69 3.32 -27.97
CA SER A 401 -8.32 3.79 -28.28
C SER A 401 -7.38 2.65 -28.68
N ALA A 402 -7.69 1.40 -28.33
CA ALA A 402 -6.91 0.23 -28.74
C ALA A 402 -7.00 -0.11 -30.25
N GLY A 403 -7.96 0.48 -30.99
CA GLY A 403 -8.16 0.26 -32.43
C GLY A 403 -7.45 1.26 -33.34
N MET A 404 -6.90 2.35 -32.80
CA MET A 404 -6.32 3.44 -33.59
C MET A 404 -4.79 3.33 -33.66
N ARG A 405 -4.25 2.16 -34.03
CA ARG A 405 -2.89 2.11 -34.59
C ARG A 405 -2.93 2.89 -35.91
N ARG A 406 -2.36 4.10 -35.93
CA ARG A 406 -2.08 4.86 -37.15
C ARG A 406 -1.38 3.91 -38.14
N LYS A 407 -2.07 3.52 -39.20
CA LYS A 407 -1.41 2.99 -40.40
C LYS A 407 -0.46 4.09 -40.86
N LYS A 408 0.85 3.87 -40.76
CA LYS A 408 1.81 4.69 -41.52
C LYS A 408 1.39 4.60 -42.99
N PRO A 409 1.29 5.71 -43.73
CA PRO A 409 1.19 5.62 -45.18
C PRO A 409 2.47 4.95 -45.66
N VAL A 410 2.35 3.76 -46.22
CA VAL A 410 3.38 3.20 -47.09
C VAL A 410 3.26 4.01 -48.38
N GLY A 411 4.01 5.11 -48.44
CA GLY A 411 4.22 5.86 -49.68
C GLY A 411 5.18 5.07 -50.54
N GLY A 412 4.63 4.41 -51.56
CA GLY A 412 5.40 3.94 -52.71
C GLY A 412 5.31 4.99 -53.82
N THR A 413 6.47 5.45 -54.29
CA THR A 413 6.99 5.33 -55.66
C THR A 413 8.40 5.91 -55.65
#